data_AF-A0A537TLN1-F1
#
_entry.id   AF-A0A537TLN1-F1
#
_cell.length_a   1.000
_cell.length_b   1.000
_cell.length_c   1.000
_cell.angle_alpha   90.00
_cell.angle_beta   90.00
_cell.angle_gamma   90.00
#
_symmetry.space_group_name_H-M   'P 1'
#
loop_
_entity.id
_entity.type
_entity.pdbx_description
1 polymer ?
#
loop_
_entity_poly.entity_id
_entity_poly.type
_entity_poly.pdbx_seq_one_letter_code
_entity_poly.pdbx_strand_id
1 'polypeptide(L)'
;MFHNFMPAPNGGGHQFLRALCKEFIRRGLVLENNRIAAGTPACLYNAFNFDFDRLRRFVRAGCRMVHRVDGPVGIYRGVDDGVDRRIWNINHDLADATVFQSTYSLGRHQTMGLEFVNPAVIHNAADPDVFHATGRRPFSRARRTKVIAMSWSDNPNKGTASYAWLERHVDWQRFEITFVGRSPVAFDRIRSIPPIPSLELATLLR
;
A
#
# COMPACT_ATOMS: atom_id res chain seq x y z
N MET A 1 -9.15 -9.35 -10.98
CA MET A 1 -8.20 -9.10 -9.88
C MET A 1 -8.47 -10.08 -8.75
N PHE A 2 -7.44 -10.60 -8.10
CA PHE A 2 -7.57 -11.39 -6.87
C PHE A 2 -6.97 -10.62 -5.70
N HIS A 3 -7.85 -10.16 -4.81
CA HIS A 3 -7.52 -9.46 -3.57
C HIS A 3 -8.77 -9.35 -2.69
N ASN A 4 -8.64 -9.64 -1.40
CA ASN A 4 -9.69 -9.45 -0.41
C ASN A 4 -9.66 -7.99 0.07
N PHE A 5 -10.55 -7.17 -0.51
CA PHE A 5 -10.69 -5.78 -0.10
C PHE A 5 -11.32 -5.66 1.28
N MET A 6 -10.66 -4.93 2.17
CA MET A 6 -11.25 -4.49 3.44
C MET A 6 -12.06 -3.19 3.22
N PRO A 7 -13.10 -2.91 4.03
CA PRO A 7 -13.75 -1.59 4.04
C PRO A 7 -12.78 -0.50 4.52
N ALA A 8 -13.08 0.76 4.19
CA ALA A 8 -12.32 1.90 4.69
C ALA A 8 -12.69 2.22 6.15
N PRO A 9 -11.80 2.87 6.94
CA PRO A 9 -10.42 3.24 6.61
C PRO A 9 -9.44 2.06 6.74
N ASN A 10 -8.50 1.93 5.80
CA ASN A 10 -7.56 0.81 5.77
C ASN A 10 -6.22 1.16 5.10
N GLY A 11 -5.28 0.21 5.20
CA GLY A 11 -3.88 0.32 4.76
C GLY A 11 -3.67 0.80 3.32
N GLY A 12 -2.52 1.42 3.06
CA GLY A 12 -2.16 1.98 1.75
C GLY A 12 -2.25 1.00 0.57
N GLY A 13 -2.01 -0.30 0.80
CA GLY A 13 -2.17 -1.33 -0.24
C GLY A 13 -3.61 -1.44 -0.75
N HIS A 14 -4.61 -1.36 0.13
CA HIS A 14 -6.02 -1.37 -0.29
C HIS A 14 -6.38 -0.11 -1.06
N GLN A 15 -5.87 1.05 -0.62
CA GLN A 15 -6.13 2.34 -1.29
C GLN A 15 -5.55 2.36 -2.70
N PHE A 16 -4.32 1.90 -2.87
CA PHE A 16 -3.69 1.78 -4.19
C PHE A 16 -4.50 0.85 -5.11
N LEU A 17 -4.89 -0.33 -4.64
CA LEU A 17 -5.66 -1.28 -5.46
C LEU A 17 -7.05 -0.73 -5.84
N ARG A 18 -7.70 0.04 -4.97
CA ARG A 18 -8.96 0.72 -5.29
C ARG A 18 -8.76 1.77 -6.39
N ALA A 19 -7.70 2.57 -6.31
CA ALA A 19 -7.34 3.54 -7.34
C ALA A 19 -7.01 2.84 -8.68
N LEU A 20 -6.28 1.72 -8.63
CA LEU A 20 -5.95 0.92 -9.80
C LEU A 20 -7.21 0.33 -10.46
N CYS A 21 -8.13 -0.24 -9.67
CA CYS A 21 -9.40 -0.74 -10.20
C CYS A 21 -10.22 0.36 -10.86
N LYS A 22 -10.30 1.54 -10.24
CA LYS A 22 -10.98 2.71 -10.81
C LYS A 22 -10.36 3.13 -12.15
N GLU A 23 -9.03 3.16 -12.24
CA GLU A 23 -8.33 3.49 -13.48
C GLU A 23 -8.57 2.45 -14.58
N PHE A 24 -8.58 1.15 -14.26
CA PHE A 24 -8.92 0.11 -15.23
C PHE A 24 -10.34 0.27 -15.78
N ILE A 25 -11.32 0.52 -14.91
CA ILE A 25 -12.71 0.78 -15.31
C ILE A 25 -12.78 2.04 -16.20
N ARG A 26 -12.07 3.11 -15.82
CA ARG A 26 -12.01 4.35 -16.61
C ARG A 26 -11.44 4.12 -18.02
N ARG A 27 -10.55 3.14 -18.19
CA ARG A 27 -10.01 2.71 -19.49
C ARG A 27 -10.91 1.74 -20.25
N GLY A 28 -12.13 1.48 -19.77
CA GLY A 28 -13.10 0.61 -20.42
C GLY A 28 -12.89 -0.88 -20.13
N LEU A 29 -12.07 -1.24 -19.14
CA LEU A 29 -11.89 -2.65 -18.75
C LEU A 29 -13.00 -3.11 -17.82
N VAL A 30 -13.49 -4.33 -18.05
CA VAL A 30 -14.39 -5.02 -17.12
C VAL A 30 -13.55 -5.72 -16.05
N LEU A 31 -13.88 -5.50 -14.78
CA LEU A 31 -13.18 -6.09 -13.66
C LEU A 31 -14.04 -7.12 -12.92
N GLU A 32 -13.46 -8.30 -12.74
CA GLU A 32 -13.96 -9.30 -11.80
C GLU A 32 -13.08 -9.32 -10.55
N ASN A 33 -13.68 -9.51 -9.37
CA ASN A 33 -12.94 -9.69 -8.12
C ASN A 33 -13.03 -11.14 -7.65
N ASN A 34 -11.88 -11.76 -7.37
CA ASN A 34 -11.75 -13.14 -6.89
C ASN A 34 -12.48 -14.18 -7.77
N ARG A 35 -12.50 -13.91 -9.08
CA ARG A 35 -13.04 -14.75 -10.15
C ARG A 35 -12.24 -14.51 -11.43
N ILE A 36 -12.12 -15.57 -12.23
CA ILE A 36 -11.64 -15.52 -13.62
C ILE A 36 -12.75 -16.16 -14.45
N ALA A 37 -13.42 -15.43 -15.35
CA ALA A 37 -14.37 -16.00 -16.30
C ALA A 37 -13.68 -16.61 -17.53
N ALA A 38 -14.44 -17.33 -18.37
CA ALA A 38 -13.93 -18.02 -19.56
C ALA A 38 -13.25 -17.08 -20.58
N GLY A 39 -13.71 -15.83 -20.68
CA GLY A 39 -13.13 -14.84 -21.58
C GLY A 39 -12.11 -13.90 -20.94
N THR A 40 -11.70 -14.13 -19.69
CA THR A 40 -10.83 -13.19 -18.96
C THR A 40 -9.37 -13.38 -19.40
N PRO A 41 -8.77 -12.41 -20.13
CA PRO A 41 -7.47 -12.61 -20.77
C PRO A 41 -6.29 -12.40 -19.81
N ALA A 42 -6.52 -11.75 -18.66
CA ALA A 42 -5.48 -11.50 -17.67
C ALA A 42 -6.04 -11.44 -16.25
N CYS A 43 -5.24 -11.89 -15.29
CA CYS A 43 -5.54 -11.84 -13.87
C CYS A 43 -4.36 -11.23 -13.10
N LEU A 44 -4.60 -10.04 -12.53
CA LEU A 44 -3.71 -9.45 -11.53
C LEU A 44 -4.09 -9.95 -10.13
N TYR A 45 -3.14 -10.55 -9.41
CA TYR A 45 -3.33 -10.97 -8.02
C TYR A 45 -2.28 -10.31 -7.13
N ASN A 46 -2.69 -9.90 -5.92
CA ASN A 46 -1.91 -8.99 -5.11
C ASN A 46 -1.39 -9.63 -3.81
N ALA A 47 -0.05 -9.67 -3.70
CA ALA A 47 0.69 -10.14 -2.54
C ALA A 47 0.16 -11.50 -2.04
N PHE A 48 -0.42 -11.53 -0.84
CA PHE A 48 -0.94 -12.77 -0.23
C PHE A 48 -2.36 -12.60 0.33
N ASN A 49 -3.03 -11.48 0.06
CA ASN A 49 -4.32 -11.15 0.69
C ASN A 49 -5.50 -11.75 -0.07
N PHE A 50 -5.46 -13.05 -0.37
CA PHE A 50 -6.52 -13.80 -1.06
C PHE A 50 -6.40 -15.29 -0.74
N ASP A 51 -7.42 -16.07 -1.10
CA ASP A 51 -7.41 -17.53 -0.97
C ASP A 51 -6.60 -18.15 -2.14
N PHE A 52 -5.46 -18.76 -1.82
CA PHE A 52 -4.54 -19.34 -2.80
C PHE A 52 -5.15 -20.54 -3.53
N ASP A 53 -5.88 -21.38 -2.81
CA ASP A 53 -6.50 -22.56 -3.39
C ASP A 53 -7.67 -22.17 -4.29
N ARG A 54 -8.40 -21.12 -3.92
CA ARG A 54 -9.39 -20.52 -4.81
C ARG A 54 -8.74 -20.00 -6.08
N LEU A 55 -7.63 -19.27 -6.01
CA LEU A 55 -6.93 -18.81 -7.20
C LEU A 55 -6.51 -20.00 -8.09
N ARG A 56 -5.88 -21.03 -7.51
CA ARG A 56 -5.50 -22.26 -8.23
C ARG A 56 -6.67 -22.91 -8.97
N ARG A 57 -7.87 -22.94 -8.37
CA ARG A 57 -9.09 -23.48 -9.01
C ARG A 57 -9.59 -22.65 -10.19
N PHE A 58 -9.26 -21.36 -10.26
CA PHE A 58 -9.73 -20.47 -11.33
C PHE A 58 -8.75 -20.30 -12.49
N VAL A 59 -7.47 -20.62 -12.27
CA VAL A 59 -6.42 -20.57 -13.29
C VAL A 59 -6.81 -21.44 -14.47
N ARG A 60 -6.54 -20.94 -15.67
CA ARG A 60 -6.90 -21.56 -16.93
C ARG A 60 -5.93 -21.15 -18.02
N ALA A 61 -5.80 -21.99 -19.05
CA ALA A 61 -5.07 -21.64 -20.25
C ALA A 61 -5.65 -20.38 -20.91
N GLY A 62 -4.79 -19.53 -21.47
CA GLY A 62 -5.18 -18.27 -22.13
C GLY A 62 -5.41 -17.08 -21.19
N CYS A 63 -5.31 -17.25 -19.87
CA CYS A 63 -5.34 -16.14 -18.92
C CYS A 63 -3.91 -15.81 -18.46
N ARG A 64 -3.43 -14.60 -18.75
CA ARG A 64 -2.11 -14.11 -18.31
C ARG A 64 -2.14 -13.77 -16.81
N MET A 65 -1.35 -14.47 -16.02
CA MET A 65 -1.33 -14.38 -14.57
C MET A 65 -0.20 -13.44 -14.11
N VAL A 66 -0.55 -12.26 -13.61
CA VAL A 66 0.41 -11.25 -13.13
C VAL A 66 0.35 -11.16 -11.61
N HIS A 67 1.47 -11.44 -10.95
CA HIS A 67 1.58 -11.28 -9.49
C HIS A 67 2.13 -9.89 -9.16
N ARG A 68 1.35 -9.07 -8.45
CA ARG A 68 1.88 -7.84 -7.82
C ARG A 68 2.45 -8.18 -6.45
N VAL A 69 3.74 -7.94 -6.23
CA VAL A 69 4.46 -8.23 -4.98
C VAL A 69 4.91 -6.94 -4.30
N ASP A 70 4.67 -6.86 -2.99
CA ASP A 70 5.09 -5.73 -2.15
C ASP A 70 6.53 -5.91 -1.63
N GLY A 71 6.93 -5.24 -0.55
CA GLY A 71 8.22 -5.51 0.11
C GLY A 71 8.16 -6.74 1.02
N PRO A 72 9.31 -7.33 1.39
CA PRO A 72 9.34 -8.53 2.23
C PRO A 72 8.64 -8.32 3.57
N VAL A 73 7.71 -9.21 3.88
CA VAL A 73 6.86 -9.18 5.06
C VAL A 73 7.65 -9.40 6.33
N GLY A 74 8.57 -10.37 6.32
CA GLY A 74 9.39 -10.69 7.47
C GLY A 74 10.28 -9.52 7.90
N ILE A 75 10.82 -8.77 6.92
CA ILE A 75 11.68 -7.61 7.19
C ILE A 75 10.92 -6.51 7.92
N TYR A 76 9.75 -6.08 7.42
CA TYR A 76 9.06 -4.95 8.05
C TYR A 76 8.32 -5.36 9.34
N ARG A 77 7.93 -6.63 9.48
CA ARG A 77 7.37 -7.15 10.74
C ARG A 77 8.46 -7.41 11.79
N GLY A 78 9.69 -7.65 11.37
CA GLY A 78 10.80 -8.06 12.24
C GLY A 78 10.74 -9.55 12.64
N VAL A 79 9.86 -10.34 12.02
CA VAL A 79 9.65 -11.76 12.29
C VAL A 79 9.39 -12.48 10.98
N ASP A 80 10.13 -13.54 10.70
CA ASP A 80 9.88 -14.43 9.57
C ASP A 80 8.85 -15.51 9.96
N ASP A 81 7.61 -15.33 9.50
CA ASP A 81 6.48 -16.26 9.67
C ASP A 81 6.23 -17.11 8.40
N GLY A 82 7.21 -17.16 7.49
CA GLY A 82 7.14 -17.87 6.23
C GLY A 82 6.23 -17.23 5.17
N VAL A 83 5.65 -16.04 5.43
CA VAL A 83 4.81 -15.35 4.43
C VAL A 83 5.56 -15.10 3.13
N ASP A 84 6.81 -14.63 3.19
CA ASP A 84 7.60 -14.33 1.99
C ASP A 84 7.85 -15.57 1.14
N ARG A 85 8.10 -16.72 1.79
CA ARG A 85 8.22 -18.01 1.10
C ARG A 85 6.89 -18.44 0.47
N ARG A 86 5.76 -18.22 1.13
CA ARG A 86 4.43 -18.52 0.56
C ARG A 86 4.11 -17.65 -0.65
N ILE A 87 4.42 -16.34 -0.60
CA ILE A 87 4.29 -15.42 -1.73
C ILE A 87 5.16 -15.89 -2.91
N TRP A 88 6.39 -16.29 -2.61
CA TRP A 88 7.33 -16.79 -3.61
C TRP A 88 6.85 -18.10 -4.26
N ASN A 89 6.32 -19.05 -3.46
CA ASN A 89 5.75 -20.30 -3.96
C ASN A 89 4.56 -20.05 -4.89
N ILE A 90 3.55 -19.28 -4.48
CA ILE A 90 2.37 -19.01 -5.33
C ILE A 90 2.74 -18.24 -6.60
N ASN A 91 3.81 -17.41 -6.55
CA ASN A 91 4.37 -16.78 -7.72
C ASN A 91 4.93 -17.82 -8.71
N HIS A 92 5.73 -18.78 -8.26
CA HIS A 92 6.29 -19.81 -9.14
C HIS A 92 5.23 -20.77 -9.67
N ASP A 93 4.22 -21.06 -8.86
CA ASP A 93 3.12 -21.93 -9.26
C ASP A 93 2.32 -21.35 -10.42
N LEU A 94 2.05 -20.04 -10.39
CA LEU A 94 0.99 -19.44 -11.20
C LEU A 94 1.39 -18.22 -12.03
N ALA A 95 2.48 -17.52 -11.71
CA ALA A 95 2.81 -16.25 -12.36
C ALA A 95 3.43 -16.47 -13.74
N ASP A 96 2.93 -15.70 -14.70
CA ASP A 96 3.60 -15.44 -15.96
C ASP A 96 4.61 -14.30 -15.86
N ALA A 97 4.31 -13.33 -14.99
CA ALA A 97 5.12 -12.16 -14.72
C ALA A 97 4.88 -11.61 -13.32
N THR A 98 5.89 -10.92 -12.80
CA THR A 98 5.85 -10.31 -11.47
C THR A 98 6.03 -8.81 -11.56
N VAL A 99 5.19 -8.07 -10.84
CA VAL A 99 5.30 -6.61 -10.72
C VAL A 99 5.67 -6.25 -9.29
N PHE A 100 6.82 -5.62 -9.11
CA PHE A 100 7.23 -5.02 -7.83
C PHE A 100 6.91 -3.53 -7.79
N GLN A 101 6.45 -3.07 -6.62
CA GLN A 101 6.17 -1.64 -6.41
C GLN A 101 7.42 -0.74 -6.32
N SER A 102 8.61 -1.33 -6.13
CA SER A 102 9.86 -0.58 -6.06
C SER A 102 11.09 -1.46 -6.35
N THR A 103 12.18 -0.82 -6.78
CA THR A 103 13.51 -1.45 -6.91
C THR A 103 14.01 -1.97 -5.57
N TYR A 104 13.73 -1.26 -4.47
CA TYR A 104 14.05 -1.71 -3.12
C TYR A 104 13.34 -3.02 -2.78
N SER A 105 12.04 -3.11 -3.03
CA SER A 105 11.26 -4.33 -2.75
C SER A 105 11.83 -5.53 -3.50
N LEU A 106 12.14 -5.38 -4.79
CA LEU A 106 12.77 -6.43 -5.59
C LEU A 106 14.14 -6.81 -5.01
N GLY A 107 15.04 -5.84 -4.85
CA GLY A 107 16.40 -6.11 -4.36
C GLY A 107 16.43 -6.76 -2.98
N ARG A 108 15.53 -6.39 -2.07
CA ARG A 108 15.45 -7.03 -0.75
C ARG A 108 15.03 -8.50 -0.83
N HIS A 109 14.09 -8.88 -1.70
CA HIS A 109 13.76 -10.28 -1.92
C HIS A 109 14.94 -11.07 -2.50
N GLN A 110 15.68 -10.48 -3.45
CA GLN A 110 16.87 -11.10 -4.02
C GLN A 110 17.97 -11.35 -2.97
N THR A 111 18.19 -10.40 -2.06
CA THR A 111 19.12 -10.61 -0.93
C THR A 111 18.69 -11.72 0.03
N MET A 112 17.41 -12.12 0.01
CA MET A 112 16.87 -13.25 0.78
C MET A 112 16.91 -14.57 -0.02
N GLY A 113 17.48 -14.57 -1.23
CA GLY A 113 17.48 -15.72 -2.13
C GLY A 113 16.09 -16.02 -2.72
N LEU A 114 15.23 -15.02 -2.83
CA LEU A 114 13.89 -15.13 -3.43
C LEU A 114 13.86 -14.42 -4.78
N GLU A 115 14.21 -15.14 -5.85
CA GLU A 115 14.09 -14.67 -7.24
C GLU A 115 12.68 -14.92 -7.76
N PHE A 116 12.03 -13.97 -8.41
CA PHE A 116 10.64 -14.07 -8.85
C PHE A 116 10.51 -14.26 -10.37
N VAL A 117 9.38 -14.79 -10.84
CA VAL A 117 9.15 -15.05 -12.27
C VAL A 117 9.03 -13.73 -13.05
N ASN A 118 9.90 -13.53 -14.05
CA ASN A 118 9.92 -12.38 -14.97
C ASN A 118 9.62 -11.04 -14.27
N PRO A 119 10.48 -10.58 -13.35
CA PRO A 119 10.18 -9.44 -12.50
C PRO A 119 10.35 -8.12 -13.26
N ALA A 120 9.39 -7.22 -13.09
CA ALA A 120 9.44 -5.85 -13.53
C ALA A 120 9.10 -4.90 -12.37
N VAL A 121 9.70 -3.72 -12.36
CA VAL A 121 9.36 -2.68 -11.37
C VAL A 121 8.38 -1.71 -12.00
N ILE A 122 7.19 -1.62 -11.42
CA ILE A 122 6.18 -0.61 -11.77
C ILE A 122 5.74 0.05 -10.46
N HIS A 123 6.11 1.31 -10.31
CA HIS A 123 5.85 2.06 -9.09
C HIS A 123 4.36 2.30 -8.84
N ASN A 124 3.97 2.31 -7.57
CA ASN A 124 2.64 2.75 -7.19
C ASN A 124 2.49 4.25 -7.52
N ALA A 125 1.28 4.65 -7.90
CA ALA A 125 0.89 6.04 -8.10
C ALA A 125 -0.23 6.44 -7.13
N ALA A 126 -0.38 7.74 -6.89
CA ALA A 126 -1.52 8.30 -6.16
C ALA A 126 -2.77 8.32 -7.05
N ASP A 127 -3.96 8.28 -6.44
CA ASP A 127 -5.21 8.55 -7.16
C ASP A 127 -5.24 10.03 -7.60
N PRO A 128 -5.26 10.33 -8.92
CA PRO A 128 -5.23 11.70 -9.40
C PRO A 128 -6.47 12.51 -9.01
N ASP A 129 -7.60 11.86 -8.73
CA ASP A 129 -8.84 12.57 -8.31
C ASP A 129 -8.77 13.03 -6.84
N VAL A 130 -7.82 12.48 -6.09
CA VAL A 130 -7.58 12.81 -4.68
C VAL A 130 -6.33 13.67 -4.50
N PHE A 131 -5.30 13.43 -5.33
CA PHE A 131 -4.02 14.10 -5.23
C PHE A 131 -4.12 15.59 -5.61
N HIS A 132 -3.90 16.46 -4.63
CA HIS A 132 -3.97 17.92 -4.83
C HIS A 132 -2.65 18.48 -5.41
N ALA A 133 -2.50 18.41 -6.74
CA ALA A 133 -1.32 18.93 -7.43
C ALA A 133 -1.37 20.45 -7.72
N THR A 134 -2.57 21.00 -7.84
CA THR A 134 -2.82 22.39 -8.28
C THR A 134 -3.20 23.30 -7.11
N GLY A 135 -3.13 24.63 -7.28
CA GLY A 135 -3.66 25.57 -6.29
C GLY A 135 -2.95 25.58 -4.92
N ARG A 136 -1.72 25.07 -4.84
CA ARG A 136 -0.96 25.00 -3.58
C ARG A 136 -0.56 26.39 -3.11
N ARG A 137 -0.75 26.66 -1.82
CA ARG A 137 -0.25 27.90 -1.21
C ARG A 137 1.29 27.87 -1.18
N PRO A 138 1.99 28.93 -1.61
CA PRO A 138 3.44 29.00 -1.53
C PRO A 138 3.95 28.77 -0.11
N PHE A 139 5.10 28.11 0.02
CA PHE A 139 5.76 27.98 1.31
C PHE A 139 6.08 29.37 1.88
N SER A 140 5.85 29.57 3.17
CA SER A 140 6.16 30.83 3.85
C SER A 140 6.58 30.56 5.29
N ARG A 141 7.68 31.19 5.71
CA ARG A 141 8.18 31.14 7.09
C ARG A 141 7.41 32.06 8.05
N ALA A 142 6.57 32.96 7.52
CA ALA A 142 5.76 33.88 8.33
C ALA A 142 4.54 33.21 8.98
N ARG A 143 4.29 31.93 8.70
CA ARG A 143 3.22 31.13 9.27
C ARG A 143 3.78 29.80 9.77
N ARG A 144 3.11 29.19 10.73
CA ARG A 144 3.48 27.84 11.20
C ARG A 144 3.40 26.85 10.05
N THR A 145 4.41 26.00 9.96
CA THR A 145 4.45 24.90 8.99
C THR A 145 3.59 23.76 9.53
N LYS A 146 2.55 23.41 8.77
CA LYS A 146 1.68 22.28 9.08
C LYS A 146 2.34 20.99 8.60
N VAL A 147 2.56 20.07 9.51
CA VAL A 147 3.08 18.73 9.24
C VAL A 147 1.98 17.74 9.56
N ILE A 148 1.81 16.76 8.70
CA ILE A 148 0.87 15.68 8.90
C ILE A 148 1.59 14.34 8.77
N ALA A 149 1.36 13.48 9.75
CA ALA A 149 1.80 12.10 9.76
C ALA A 149 0.56 11.20 9.75
N MET A 150 0.68 10.02 9.14
CA MET A 150 -0.41 9.06 9.06
C MET A 150 0.10 7.63 9.20
N SER A 151 -0.62 6.81 9.97
CA SER A 151 -0.36 5.38 10.05
C SER A 151 -1.65 4.60 10.26
N TRP A 152 -1.85 3.57 9.45
CA TRP A 152 -2.97 2.63 9.59
C TRP A 152 -2.61 1.38 10.38
N SER A 153 -1.48 1.38 11.09
CA SER A 153 -1.01 0.26 11.90
C SER A 153 -0.37 0.77 13.19
N ASP A 154 -0.64 0.03 14.26
CA ASP A 154 -0.07 0.11 15.60
C ASP A 154 1.31 -0.56 15.73
N ASN A 155 1.83 -1.17 14.65
CA ASN A 155 3.16 -1.79 14.66
C ASN A 155 4.24 -0.73 15.01
N PRO A 156 5.05 -0.94 16.06
CA PRO A 156 6.09 0.03 16.47
C PRO A 156 7.06 0.44 15.35
N ASN A 157 7.33 -0.46 14.40
CA ASN A 157 8.19 -0.22 13.24
C ASN A 157 7.58 0.77 12.24
N LYS A 158 6.33 1.22 12.44
CA LYS A 158 5.65 2.25 11.64
C LYS A 158 5.88 3.67 12.16
N GLY A 159 7.01 3.90 12.83
CA GLY A 159 7.46 5.23 13.18
C GLY A 159 7.14 5.67 14.59
N THR A 160 6.76 4.76 15.50
CA THR A 160 6.46 5.08 16.90
C THR A 160 7.59 5.87 17.58
N ALA A 161 8.84 5.42 17.42
CA ALA A 161 10.00 6.13 17.94
C ALA A 161 10.15 7.54 17.33
N SER A 162 9.90 7.68 16.03
CA SER A 162 9.94 8.96 15.32
C SER A 162 8.87 9.93 15.81
N TYR A 163 7.64 9.47 16.03
CA TYR A 163 6.56 10.32 16.55
C TYR A 163 6.84 10.77 17.98
N ALA A 164 7.30 9.86 18.85
CA ALA A 164 7.69 10.21 20.22
C ALA A 164 8.88 11.20 20.24
N TRP A 165 9.82 11.07 19.30
CA TRP A 165 10.91 12.04 19.15
C TRP A 165 10.39 13.41 18.71
N LEU A 166 9.50 13.46 17.70
CA LEU A 166 8.91 14.71 17.23
C LEU A 166 8.14 15.44 18.35
N GLU A 167 7.32 14.71 19.12
CA GLU A 167 6.57 15.22 20.27
C GLU A 167 7.46 16.02 21.24
N ARG A 168 8.69 15.54 21.49
CA ARG A 168 9.63 16.13 22.46
C ARG A 168 10.52 17.25 21.90
N HIS A 169 10.84 17.22 20.60
CA HIS A 169 11.93 18.05 20.05
C HIS A 169 11.47 19.10 19.04
N VAL A 170 10.20 19.10 18.64
CA VAL A 170 9.68 20.06 17.67
C VAL A 170 9.55 21.46 18.29
N ASP A 171 9.94 22.47 17.53
CA ASP A 171 9.62 23.86 17.85
C ASP A 171 8.13 24.15 17.56
N TRP A 172 7.32 24.08 18.61
CA TRP A 172 5.87 24.27 18.54
C TRP A 172 5.41 25.70 18.22
N GLN A 173 6.33 26.69 18.29
CA GLN A 173 6.04 28.03 17.79
C GLN A 173 6.13 28.08 16.26
N ARG A 174 6.89 27.17 15.65
CA ARG A 174 7.11 27.11 14.19
C ARG A 174 6.33 26.02 13.49
N PHE A 175 5.98 24.94 14.17
CA PHE A 175 5.33 23.78 13.58
C PHE A 175 4.03 23.44 14.28
N GLU A 176 3.05 23.01 13.48
CA GLU A 176 1.84 22.34 13.95
C GLU A 176 1.87 20.91 13.39
N ILE A 177 1.69 19.91 14.24
CA ILE A 177 1.73 18.51 13.83
C ILE A 177 0.37 17.87 14.07
N THR A 178 -0.19 17.26 13.03
CA THR A 178 -1.36 16.38 13.12
C THR A 178 -0.96 14.94 12.83
N PHE A 179 -1.36 14.00 13.67
CA PHE A 179 -1.27 12.58 13.41
C PHE A 179 -2.65 12.02 13.09
N VAL A 180 -2.77 11.28 11.98
CA VAL A 180 -4.02 10.61 11.59
C VAL A 180 -3.83 9.10 11.59
N GLY A 181 -4.57 8.40 12.46
CA GLY A 181 -4.69 6.95 12.43
C GLY A 181 -4.41 6.26 13.76
N ARG A 182 -3.74 5.11 13.69
CA ARG A 182 -3.46 4.27 14.86
C ARG A 182 -2.03 4.50 15.33
N SER A 183 -1.87 4.85 16.61
CA SER A 183 -0.57 5.03 17.26
C SER A 183 -0.58 4.27 18.59
N PRO A 184 0.50 3.51 18.91
CA PRO A 184 0.65 2.90 20.23
C PRO A 184 1.13 3.90 21.29
N VAL A 185 1.48 5.13 20.90
CA VAL A 185 1.87 6.21 21.82
C VAL A 185 0.80 7.29 21.87
N ALA A 186 0.54 7.80 23.08
CA ALA A 186 -0.28 8.97 23.30
C ALA A 186 0.52 10.25 22.97
N PHE A 187 -0.20 11.30 22.61
CA PHE A 187 0.37 12.60 22.23
C PHE A 187 -0.25 13.69 23.09
N ASP A 188 0.58 14.62 23.59
CA ASP A 188 0.12 15.77 24.39
C ASP A 188 -0.05 17.02 23.50
N ARG A 189 0.87 17.19 22.53
CA ARG A 189 1.00 18.35 21.64
C ARG A 189 0.69 18.01 20.19
N ILE A 190 1.05 16.81 19.70
CA ILE A 190 0.58 16.35 18.39
C ILE A 190 -0.94 16.18 18.43
N ARG A 191 -1.65 16.87 17.54
CA ARG A 191 -3.09 16.68 17.38
C ARG A 191 -3.36 15.29 16.81
N SER A 192 -4.00 14.42 17.59
CA SER A 192 -4.37 13.08 17.14
C SER A 192 -5.79 13.06 16.55
N ILE A 193 -5.94 12.45 15.38
CA ILE A 193 -7.22 12.17 14.72
C ILE A 193 -7.30 10.66 14.49
N PRO A 194 -8.43 10.00 14.80
CA PRO A 194 -8.60 8.58 14.54
C PRO A 194 -8.51 8.25 13.04
N PRO A 195 -8.45 6.96 12.66
CA PRO A 195 -8.54 6.60 11.26
C PRO A 195 -9.78 7.16 10.56
N ILE A 196 -9.56 7.80 9.41
CA ILE A 196 -10.61 8.40 8.56
C ILE A 196 -10.46 7.96 7.10
N PRO A 197 -11.54 7.97 6.30
CA PRO A 197 -11.51 7.69 4.87
C PRO A 197 -10.56 8.61 4.07
N SER A 198 -10.08 8.11 2.92
CA SER A 198 -9.07 8.81 2.09
C SER A 198 -9.52 10.20 1.60
N LEU A 199 -10.80 10.39 1.30
CA LEU A 199 -11.31 11.70 0.85
C LEU A 199 -11.32 12.74 1.98
N GLU A 200 -11.65 12.31 3.19
CA GLU A 200 -11.58 13.17 4.38
C GLU A 200 -10.13 13.52 4.71
N LEU A 201 -9.23 12.52 4.67
CA LEU A 201 -7.80 12.75 4.81
C LEU A 201 -7.27 13.72 3.75
N ALA A 202 -7.69 13.58 2.50
CA ALA A 202 -7.28 14.50 1.44
C ALA A 202 -7.71 15.94 1.70
N THR A 203 -8.83 16.15 2.38
CA THR A 203 -9.28 17.48 2.79
C THR A 203 -8.37 18.07 3.88
N LEU A 204 -7.88 17.25 4.82
CA LEU A 204 -6.89 17.67 5.82
C LEU A 204 -5.52 18.01 5.22
N LEU A 205 -5.20 17.43 4.06
CA LEU A 205 -3.92 17.65 3.35
C LEU A 205 -3.89 18.94 2.51
N ARG A 206 -4.98 19.70 2.43
CA ARG A 206 -5.09 20.96 1.67
C ARG A 206 -4.70 22.18 2.50
#